data_AF-A0A366EAF1-F1
#
_entry.id   AF-A0A366EAF1-F1
#
_cell.length_a   1.000
_cell.length_b   1.000
_cell.length_c   1.000
_cell.angle_alpha   90.00
_cell.angle_beta   90.00
_cell.angle_gamma   90.00
#
_symmetry.space_group_name_H-M   'P 1'
#
loop_
_entity.id
_entity.type
_entity.pdbx_description
1 polymer ?
#
loop_
_entity_poly.entity_id
_entity_poly.type
_entity_poly.pdbx_seq_one_letter_code
_entity_poly.pdbx_strand_id
1 'polypeptide(L)'
;MPVLLNKREKAIYNECSNRNLFIYSETNSRCEGGVGMRYKGRKQWFFSFLLMAIGLLLLLLNIGVISLEITKIFVNIIPILLLLLGLKWTVDSFLKESFGKLLFGLFGLVLGVLIILDGYDVMNFDYGSWWKLWPLFIIAIAIHRLIRNKPIRVSISNEYPFEKTSQIGFENEGDKTPPKKNKMNRGFIVGDIRFSEPNWPLENMKLYNAIGDYYFDFSKAFIPEGETPIEIKGWIGDVKMIIPENVPVEITLRVQVGDIKLFDQKSADIRSELYYRSPEYEQASKKIKLAVDVKIGSIRINRV
;
A
#
# COMPACT_ATOMS: atom_id res chain seq x y z
N MET A 1 23.87 -41.04 -25.96
CA MET A 1 24.62 -41.56 -24.80
C MET A 1 24.77 -40.45 -23.77
N PRO A 2 24.13 -40.55 -22.60
CA PRO A 2 24.56 -39.85 -21.40
C PRO A 2 25.09 -40.85 -20.36
N VAL A 3 26.29 -40.57 -19.84
CA VAL A 3 26.89 -41.31 -18.72
C VAL A 3 26.82 -40.41 -17.49
N LEU A 4 26.18 -40.93 -16.45
CA LEU A 4 26.16 -40.38 -15.10
C LEU A 4 27.50 -40.67 -14.41
N LEU A 5 28.07 -39.68 -13.71
CA LEU A 5 29.06 -39.92 -12.66
C LEU A 5 28.70 -39.21 -11.35
N ASN A 6 28.73 -40.04 -10.31
CA ASN A 6 28.45 -39.81 -8.90
C ASN A 6 29.64 -39.13 -8.20
N LYS A 7 29.41 -38.19 -7.28
CA LYS A 7 30.44 -37.64 -6.38
C LYS A 7 29.92 -37.40 -4.96
N ARG A 8 30.23 -38.37 -4.11
CA ARG A 8 30.67 -38.34 -2.70
C ARG A 8 29.90 -37.49 -1.65
N GLU A 9 29.52 -38.24 -0.63
CA GLU A 9 29.02 -37.90 0.71
C GLU A 9 29.80 -36.80 1.44
N LYS A 10 29.06 -35.99 2.21
CA LYS A 10 29.52 -35.40 3.48
C LYS A 10 28.43 -35.61 4.53
N ALA A 11 28.81 -36.30 5.60
CA ALA A 11 28.00 -36.56 6.78
C ALA A 11 27.70 -35.26 7.55
N ILE A 12 26.48 -35.17 8.08
CA ILE A 12 26.07 -34.18 9.09
C ILE A 12 26.05 -34.91 10.44
N TYR A 13 26.84 -34.39 11.37
CA TYR A 13 26.97 -34.83 12.76
C TYR A 13 25.70 -34.47 13.54
N ASN A 14 25.10 -35.43 14.25
CA ASN A 14 24.07 -35.18 15.26
C ASN A 14 24.75 -35.01 16.63
N GLU A 15 24.65 -33.81 17.21
CA GLU A 15 25.03 -33.53 18.59
C GLU A 15 23.92 -34.00 19.54
N CYS A 16 24.07 -35.20 20.10
CA CYS A 16 23.43 -35.58 21.37
C CYS A 16 24.56 -35.78 22.38
N SER A 17 25.02 -34.68 22.97
CA SER A 17 26.01 -34.68 24.04
C SER A 17 25.34 -34.44 25.38
N ASN A 18 25.73 -35.25 26.36
CA ASN A 18 25.53 -35.10 27.80
C ASN A 18 24.12 -35.35 28.38
N ARG A 19 23.91 -36.60 28.81
CA ARG A 19 23.86 -36.88 30.26
C ARG A 19 24.14 -38.36 30.57
N ASN A 20 24.91 -38.53 31.64
CA ASN A 20 25.43 -39.76 32.21
C ASN A 20 24.36 -40.78 32.64
N LEU A 21 24.84 -42.03 32.75
CA LEU A 21 24.39 -43.17 33.56
C LEU A 21 23.54 -44.25 32.88
N PHE A 22 24.17 -45.43 32.83
CA PHE A 22 23.64 -46.75 32.51
C PHE A 22 22.49 -47.16 33.44
N ILE A 23 21.45 -47.82 32.91
CA ILE A 23 21.04 -49.21 33.22
C ILE A 23 19.84 -49.60 32.34
N TYR A 24 19.88 -50.85 31.86
CA TYR A 24 18.87 -51.60 31.12
C TYR A 24 17.45 -51.55 31.73
N SER A 25 16.41 -51.40 30.89
CA SER A 25 15.31 -52.37 30.83
C SER A 25 14.56 -52.27 29.50
N GLU A 26 14.35 -53.42 28.87
CA GLU A 26 13.46 -53.59 27.73
C GLU A 26 12.00 -53.28 28.10
N THR A 27 11.21 -53.00 27.07
CA THR A 27 9.75 -52.87 27.06
C THR A 27 9.18 -51.56 27.64
N ASN A 28 8.72 -50.67 26.76
CA ASN A 28 7.29 -50.40 26.57
C ASN A 28 7.12 -49.17 25.66
N SER A 29 6.48 -49.38 24.53
CA SER A 29 6.11 -48.39 23.54
C SER A 29 4.93 -47.55 24.03
N ARG A 30 5.18 -46.32 24.50
CA ARG A 30 4.18 -45.24 24.48
C ARG A 30 4.81 -43.86 24.75
N CYS A 31 5.10 -43.10 23.71
CA CYS A 31 5.30 -41.66 23.82
C CYS A 31 3.98 -40.96 23.43
N GLU A 32 3.05 -40.82 24.37
CA GLU A 32 1.92 -39.89 24.21
C GLU A 32 2.43 -38.46 24.49
N GLY A 33 2.83 -37.76 23.43
CA GLY A 33 3.15 -36.35 23.47
C GLY A 33 1.88 -35.51 23.54
N GLY A 34 1.38 -35.26 24.74
CA GLY A 34 0.33 -34.26 24.99
C GLY A 34 0.85 -32.85 24.75
N VAL A 35 0.51 -32.24 23.60
CA VAL A 35 0.78 -30.83 23.32
C VAL A 35 -0.21 -29.98 24.13
N GLY A 36 0.24 -29.47 25.27
CA GLY A 36 -0.48 -28.46 26.04
C GLY A 36 -0.54 -27.14 25.27
N MET A 37 -1.66 -26.87 24.60
CA MET A 37 -1.95 -25.57 23.99
C MET A 37 -2.12 -24.50 25.07
N ARG A 38 -1.13 -23.60 25.17
CA ARG A 38 -1.17 -22.44 26.06
C ARG A 38 -2.07 -21.35 25.45
N TYR A 39 -3.37 -21.45 25.68
CA TYR A 39 -4.32 -20.40 25.30
C TYR A 39 -4.07 -19.14 26.14
N LYS A 40 -3.44 -18.13 25.54
CA LYS A 40 -3.39 -16.77 26.11
C LYS A 40 -4.68 -16.02 25.76
N GLY A 41 -5.80 -16.52 26.27
CA GLY A 41 -7.16 -16.04 25.98
C GLY A 41 -7.68 -14.96 26.93
N ARG A 42 -6.86 -13.97 27.35
CA ARG A 42 -7.31 -12.92 28.29
C ARG A 42 -8.45 -12.04 27.71
N LYS A 43 -8.70 -12.10 26.40
CA LYS A 43 -9.79 -11.37 25.73
C LYS A 43 -11.14 -12.11 25.74
N GLN A 44 -11.19 -13.44 25.94
CA GLN A 44 -12.46 -14.20 25.86
C GLN A 44 -13.34 -13.98 27.10
N TRP A 45 -12.76 -13.97 28.29
CA TRP A 45 -13.52 -13.73 29.54
C TRP A 45 -14.12 -12.33 29.59
N PHE A 46 -13.49 -11.34 28.94
CA PHE A 46 -14.06 -9.99 28.81
C PHE A 46 -15.38 -10.00 28.03
N PHE A 47 -15.45 -10.72 26.91
CA PHE A 47 -16.69 -10.84 26.14
C PHE A 47 -17.78 -11.56 26.92
N SER A 48 -17.43 -12.61 27.67
CA SER A 48 -18.40 -13.31 28.53
C SER A 48 -18.92 -12.42 29.66
N PHE A 49 -18.04 -11.66 30.32
CA PHE A 49 -18.43 -10.72 31.36
C PHE A 49 -19.29 -9.58 30.82
N LEU A 50 -18.95 -9.04 29.64
CA LEU A 50 -19.73 -8.02 28.95
C LEU A 50 -21.13 -8.54 28.58
N LEU A 51 -21.21 -9.75 28.00
CA LEU A 51 -22.47 -10.38 27.64
C LEU A 51 -23.34 -10.66 28.87
N MET A 52 -22.73 -11.13 29.96
CA MET A 52 -23.40 -11.34 31.23
C MET A 52 -23.94 -10.03 31.83
N ALA A 53 -23.14 -8.96 31.81
CA ALA A 53 -23.55 -7.65 32.29
C ALA A 53 -24.70 -7.06 31.45
N ILE A 54 -24.63 -7.17 30.12
CA ILE A 54 -25.70 -6.75 29.21
C ILE A 54 -26.97 -7.59 29.45
N GLY A 55 -26.84 -8.92 29.59
CA GLY A 55 -27.96 -9.81 29.86
C GLY A 55 -28.66 -9.51 31.19
N LEU A 56 -27.90 -9.28 32.26
CA LEU A 56 -28.42 -8.85 33.56
C LEU A 56 -29.10 -7.48 33.47
N LEU A 57 -28.52 -6.52 32.75
CA LEU A 57 -29.11 -5.21 32.52
C LEU A 57 -30.46 -5.32 31.80
N LEU A 58 -30.54 -6.13 30.73
CA LEU A 58 -31.77 -6.36 29.97
C LEU A 58 -32.85 -7.05 30.81
N LEU A 59 -32.45 -8.03 31.65
CA LEU A 59 -33.36 -8.70 32.57
C LEU A 59 -33.94 -7.71 33.59
N LEU A 60 -33.09 -6.88 34.19
CA LEU A 60 -33.51 -5.87 35.17
C LEU A 60 -34.39 -4.77 34.56
N LEU A 61 -34.16 -4.40 33.29
CA LEU A 61 -35.04 -3.53 32.52
C LEU A 61 -36.40 -4.19 32.25
N ASN A 62 -36.43 -5.47 31.90
CA ASN A 62 -37.66 -6.21 31.59
C ASN A 62 -38.55 -6.45 32.83
N ILE A 63 -37.93 -6.68 34.00
CA ILE A 63 -38.66 -6.85 35.27
C ILE A 63 -39.12 -5.48 35.83
N GLY A 64 -38.73 -4.36 35.20
CA GLY A 64 -39.13 -3.01 35.62
C GLY A 64 -38.43 -2.53 36.90
N VAL A 65 -37.37 -3.22 37.33
CA VAL A 65 -36.53 -2.81 38.48
C VAL A 65 -35.72 -1.57 38.11
N ILE A 66 -35.22 -1.54 36.88
CA ILE A 66 -34.55 -0.36 36.31
C ILE A 66 -35.58 0.36 35.44
N SER A 67 -35.97 1.57 35.84
CA SER A 67 -36.83 2.42 35.03
C SER A 67 -36.06 2.97 33.82
N LEU A 68 -36.77 3.26 32.73
CA LEU A 68 -36.20 3.90 31.53
C LEU A 68 -35.59 5.28 31.83
N GLU A 69 -35.91 5.87 32.99
CA GLU A 69 -35.32 7.12 33.46
C GLU A 69 -33.84 6.97 33.78
N ILE A 70 -33.43 5.83 34.34
CA ILE A 70 -32.03 5.54 34.62
C ILE A 70 -31.24 5.43 33.30
N THR A 71 -31.84 4.85 32.25
CA THR A 71 -31.24 4.78 30.91
C THR A 71 -31.00 6.16 30.29
N LYS A 72 -31.91 7.13 30.51
CA LYS A 72 -31.75 8.51 30.02
C LYS A 72 -30.52 9.20 30.61
N ILE A 73 -30.19 8.93 31.89
CA ILE A 73 -28.98 9.47 32.53
C ILE A 73 -27.73 8.96 31.81
N PHE A 74 -27.68 7.66 31.50
CA PHE A 74 -26.55 7.08 30.77
C PHE A 74 -26.41 7.65 29.35
N VAL A 75 -27.50 7.85 28.63
CA VAL A 75 -27.49 8.46 27.29
C VAL A 75 -26.94 9.89 27.33
N ASN A 76 -27.26 10.66 28.38
CA ASN A 76 -26.76 12.03 28.55
C ASN A 76 -25.27 12.10 28.96
N ILE A 77 -24.73 11.05 29.59
CA ILE A 77 -23.32 10.99 29.99
C ILE A 77 -22.40 10.69 28.79
N ILE A 78 -22.87 9.91 27.81
CA ILE A 78 -22.05 9.48 26.65
C ILE A 78 -21.42 10.67 25.88
N PRO A 79 -22.16 11.74 25.53
CA PRO A 79 -21.59 12.90 24.85
C PRO A 79 -20.49 13.60 25.65
N ILE A 80 -20.65 13.69 26.96
CA ILE A 80 -19.64 14.28 27.87
C ILE A 80 -18.38 13.42 27.87
N LEU A 81 -18.51 12.10 27.95
CA LEU A 81 -17.37 11.18 27.87
C LEU A 81 -16.65 11.29 26.52
N LEU A 82 -17.39 11.36 25.41
CA LEU A 82 -16.82 11.55 24.06
C LEU A 82 -16.05 12.88 23.97
N LEU A 83 -16.59 13.95 24.55
CA LEU A 83 -15.94 15.26 24.58
C LEU A 83 -14.63 15.23 25.38
N LEU A 84 -14.62 14.60 26.56
CA LEU A 84 -13.41 14.47 27.39
C LEU A 84 -12.33 13.60 26.73
N LEU A 85 -12.72 12.46 26.14
CA LEU A 85 -11.80 11.59 25.41
C LEU A 85 -11.26 12.27 24.14
N GLY A 86 -12.13 12.97 23.42
CA GLY A 86 -11.78 13.77 22.25
C GLY A 86 -10.76 14.85 22.61
N LEU A 87 -10.98 15.58 23.71
CA LEU A 87 -10.06 16.60 24.19
C LEU A 87 -8.70 16.00 24.55
N LYS A 88 -8.70 14.91 25.33
CA LYS A 88 -7.48 14.18 25.72
C LYS A 88 -6.66 13.77 24.49
N TRP A 89 -7.29 13.16 23.49
CA TRP A 89 -6.60 12.69 22.29
C TRP A 89 -6.13 13.84 21.39
N THR A 90 -6.88 14.92 21.34
CA THR A 90 -6.49 16.15 20.65
C THR A 90 -5.22 16.73 21.28
N VAL A 91 -5.17 16.88 22.61
CA VAL A 91 -3.97 17.33 23.35
C VAL A 91 -2.79 16.39 23.15
N ASP A 92 -3.00 15.08 23.31
CA ASP A 92 -1.98 14.06 23.07
C ASP A 92 -1.44 14.10 21.63
N SER A 93 -2.26 14.50 20.66
CA SER A 93 -1.85 14.62 19.27
C SER A 93 -0.85 15.75 19.08
N PHE A 94 -1.03 16.88 19.76
CA PHE A 94 -0.06 17.99 19.71
C PHE A 94 1.26 17.59 20.39
N LEU A 95 1.20 16.81 21.46
CA LEU A 95 2.40 16.35 22.19
C LEU A 95 3.17 15.24 21.46
N LYS A 96 2.47 14.31 20.79
CA LYS A 96 3.07 13.11 20.15
C LYS A 96 3.04 13.17 18.63
N GLU A 97 2.69 14.32 18.05
CA GLU A 97 2.54 14.58 16.61
C GLU A 97 1.79 13.48 15.82
N SER A 98 0.74 12.90 16.41
CA SER A 98 0.07 11.74 15.85
C SER A 98 -1.19 12.12 15.07
N PHE A 99 -1.15 12.04 13.73
CA PHE A 99 -2.29 12.33 12.87
C PHE A 99 -3.56 11.55 13.25
N GLY A 100 -3.43 10.26 13.57
CA GLY A 100 -4.57 9.44 13.98
C GLY A 100 -5.23 9.97 15.26
N LYS A 101 -4.43 10.36 16.27
CA LYS A 101 -4.97 10.94 17.50
C LYS A 101 -5.63 12.30 17.27
N LEU A 102 -5.11 13.08 16.33
CA LEU A 102 -5.72 14.35 15.92
C LEU A 102 -7.11 14.11 15.33
N LEU A 103 -7.21 13.17 14.39
CA LEU A 103 -8.46 12.81 13.72
C LEU A 103 -9.51 12.33 14.73
N PHE A 104 -9.18 11.30 15.51
CA PHE A 104 -10.12 10.75 16.48
C PHE A 104 -10.44 11.74 17.60
N GLY A 105 -9.48 12.59 17.97
CA GLY A 105 -9.67 13.66 18.93
C GLY A 105 -10.68 14.70 18.47
N LEU A 106 -10.45 15.29 17.28
CA LEU A 106 -11.35 16.29 16.69
C LEU A 106 -12.73 15.70 16.40
N PHE A 107 -12.79 14.46 15.88
CA PHE A 107 -14.06 13.78 15.64
C PHE A 107 -14.85 13.59 16.93
N GLY A 108 -14.22 13.05 17.99
CA GLY A 108 -14.87 12.87 19.29
C GLY A 108 -15.31 14.19 19.93
N LEU A 109 -14.50 15.24 19.82
CA LEU A 109 -14.85 16.59 20.30
C LEU A 109 -16.09 17.13 19.61
N VAL A 110 -16.08 17.17 18.28
CA VAL A 110 -17.18 17.75 17.50
C VAL A 110 -18.45 16.92 17.67
N LEU A 111 -18.34 15.59 17.60
CA LEU A 111 -19.48 14.70 17.80
C LEU A 111 -20.08 14.86 19.21
N GLY A 112 -19.24 14.92 20.25
CA GLY A 112 -19.69 15.15 21.62
C GLY A 112 -20.40 16.49 21.78
N VAL A 113 -19.84 17.58 21.24
CA VAL A 113 -20.47 18.91 21.28
C VAL A 113 -21.81 18.91 20.54
N LEU A 114 -21.88 18.33 19.34
CA LEU A 114 -23.10 18.34 18.53
C LEU A 114 -24.25 17.59 19.21
N ILE A 115 -23.98 16.43 19.80
CA ILE A 115 -25.01 15.67 20.52
C ILE A 115 -25.47 16.41 21.77
N ILE A 116 -24.56 17.12 22.48
CA ILE A 116 -24.95 17.96 23.61
C ILE A 116 -25.86 19.10 23.15
N LEU A 117 -25.52 19.78 22.05
CA LEU A 117 -26.33 20.88 21.51
C LEU A 117 -27.71 20.43 21.03
N ASP A 118 -27.81 19.22 20.48
CA ASP A 118 -29.09 18.57 20.16
C ASP A 118 -29.94 18.32 21.41
N GLY A 119 -29.32 17.83 22.50
CA GLY A 119 -29.99 17.66 23.79
C GLY A 119 -30.52 18.97 24.42
N TYR A 120 -30.01 20.13 24.01
CA TYR A 120 -30.48 21.45 24.43
C TYR A 120 -31.41 22.14 23.41
N ASP A 121 -31.83 21.43 22.35
CA ASP A 121 -32.68 21.96 21.27
C ASP A 121 -32.09 23.21 20.58
N VAL A 122 -30.75 23.33 20.60
CA VAL A 122 -30.03 24.42 19.94
C VAL A 122 -29.86 24.12 18.45
N MET A 123 -29.63 22.85 18.10
CA MET A 123 -29.47 22.38 16.72
C MET A 123 -29.93 20.93 16.59
N ASN A 124 -30.59 20.60 15.48
CA ASN A 124 -31.01 19.22 15.19
C ASN A 124 -29.84 18.40 14.59
N PHE A 125 -29.25 17.51 15.39
CA PHE A 125 -28.20 16.60 14.96
C PHE A 125 -28.47 15.16 15.44
N ASP A 126 -29.03 14.36 14.54
CA ASP A 126 -29.29 12.94 14.80
C ASP A 126 -27.99 12.12 14.92
N TYR A 127 -28.00 11.08 15.76
CA TYR A 127 -26.89 10.15 15.94
C TYR A 127 -26.44 9.49 14.64
N GLY A 128 -27.37 9.28 13.69
CA GLY A 128 -27.04 8.75 12.37
C GLY A 128 -26.17 9.71 11.55
N SER A 129 -26.25 11.02 11.76
CA SER A 129 -25.60 12.03 10.92
C SER A 129 -24.07 12.12 11.04
N TRP A 130 -23.41 11.18 11.73
CA TRP A 130 -21.95 11.17 11.93
C TRP A 130 -21.15 11.20 10.61
N TRP A 131 -21.70 10.66 9.51
CA TRP A 131 -21.05 10.72 8.19
C TRP A 131 -20.89 12.15 7.65
N LYS A 132 -21.72 13.10 8.10
CA LYS A 132 -21.64 14.51 7.70
C LYS A 132 -20.38 15.19 8.24
N LEU A 133 -19.69 14.57 9.20
CA LEU A 133 -18.46 15.06 9.81
C LEU A 133 -17.19 14.77 9.01
N TRP A 134 -17.30 14.19 7.80
CA TRP A 134 -16.15 13.94 6.92
C TRP A 134 -15.25 15.18 6.65
N PRO A 135 -15.75 16.45 6.60
CA PRO A 135 -14.89 17.61 6.42
C PRO A 135 -13.84 17.76 7.53
N LEU A 136 -14.05 17.15 8.71
CA LEU A 136 -13.04 17.10 9.78
C LEU A 136 -11.75 16.41 9.35
N PHE A 137 -11.80 15.49 8.39
CA PHE A 137 -10.60 14.86 7.86
C PHE A 137 -9.69 15.87 7.15
N ILE A 138 -10.28 16.76 6.34
CA ILE A 138 -9.55 17.83 5.66
C ILE A 138 -8.95 18.81 6.68
N ILE A 139 -9.76 19.21 7.66
CA ILE A 139 -9.33 20.11 8.74
C ILE A 139 -8.18 19.49 9.54
N ALA A 140 -8.28 18.21 9.87
CA ALA A 140 -7.23 17.49 10.58
C ALA A 140 -5.92 17.41 9.78
N ILE A 141 -5.98 17.17 8.47
CA ILE A 141 -4.80 17.20 7.60
C ILE A 141 -4.17 18.60 7.61
N ALA A 142 -4.98 19.65 7.49
CA ALA A 142 -4.52 21.03 7.47
C ALA A 142 -3.81 21.39 8.79
N ILE A 143 -4.43 21.09 9.94
CA ILE A 143 -3.85 21.34 11.27
C ILE A 143 -2.58 20.51 11.46
N HIS A 144 -2.60 19.21 11.14
CA HIS A 144 -1.43 18.35 11.26
C HIS A 144 -0.26 18.86 10.41
N ARG A 145 -0.54 19.34 9.19
CA ARG A 145 0.45 19.94 8.30
C ARG A 145 1.02 21.24 8.86
N LEU A 146 0.18 22.10 9.44
CA LEU A 146 0.60 23.37 10.04
C LEU A 146 1.57 23.14 11.21
N ILE A 147 1.28 22.17 12.08
CA ILE A 147 2.14 21.86 13.24
C ILE A 147 3.50 21.29 12.80
N ARG A 148 3.53 20.56 11.68
CA ARG A 148 4.73 19.81 11.26
C ARG A 148 5.82 20.67 10.63
N ASN A 149 5.59 21.96 10.35
CA ASN A 149 6.54 22.91 9.75
C ASN A 149 7.46 22.35 8.64
N LYS A 150 7.04 21.26 7.98
CA LYS A 150 7.78 20.67 6.88
C LYS A 150 7.29 21.38 5.63
N PRO A 151 8.15 22.18 4.96
CA PRO A 151 7.75 22.77 3.70
C PRO A 151 7.32 21.63 2.80
N ILE A 152 6.13 21.73 2.22
CA ILE A 152 5.77 20.81 1.16
C ILE A 152 6.72 21.12 0.01
N ARG A 153 7.72 20.27 -0.14
CA ARG A 153 8.54 20.23 -1.34
C ARG A 153 7.71 19.55 -2.41
N VAL A 154 6.74 20.28 -2.97
CA VAL A 154 6.21 19.92 -4.29
C VAL A 154 7.28 20.38 -5.25
N SER A 155 8.31 19.57 -5.44
CA SER A 155 9.15 19.71 -6.63
C SER A 155 8.30 19.22 -7.78
N ILE A 156 7.55 20.14 -8.43
CA ILE A 156 7.08 19.92 -9.78
C ILE A 156 8.36 20.00 -10.63
N SER A 157 9.07 18.89 -10.72
CA SER A 157 10.12 18.76 -11.71
C SER A 157 9.41 18.60 -13.05
N ASN A 158 9.39 19.67 -13.83
CA ASN A 158 9.16 19.60 -15.28
C ASN A 158 10.39 18.99 -16.01
N GLU A 159 11.33 18.39 -15.27
CA GLU A 159 12.33 17.51 -15.85
C GLU A 159 11.58 16.31 -16.46
N TYR A 160 11.52 16.28 -17.78
CA TYR A 160 11.20 15.08 -18.54
C TYR A 160 12.02 13.92 -17.96
N PRO A 161 11.43 12.73 -17.80
CA PRO A 161 11.98 11.60 -17.03
C PRO A 161 13.18 10.93 -17.70
N PHE A 162 13.91 11.62 -18.57
CA PHE A 162 15.07 11.04 -19.21
C PHE A 162 16.20 10.90 -18.18
N GLU A 163 16.63 9.67 -17.99
CA GLU A 163 17.79 9.36 -17.16
C GLU A 163 19.02 9.85 -17.93
N LYS A 164 19.45 11.09 -17.66
CA LYS A 164 20.67 11.66 -18.25
C LYS A 164 21.82 10.75 -17.87
N THR A 165 22.24 9.89 -18.81
CA THR A 165 23.39 9.02 -18.62
C THR A 165 24.56 9.92 -18.29
N SER A 166 25.06 9.81 -17.06
CA SER A 166 26.27 10.49 -16.63
C SER A 166 27.37 10.08 -17.59
N GLN A 167 27.74 10.97 -18.51
CA GLN A 167 28.92 10.76 -19.32
C GLN A 167 30.08 10.50 -18.36
N ILE A 168 30.78 9.39 -18.59
CA ILE A 168 31.96 8.96 -17.85
C ILE A 168 32.98 10.08 -17.98
N GLY A 169 32.98 11.00 -17.02
CA GLY A 169 34.12 11.87 -16.78
C GLY A 169 35.21 11.01 -16.18
N PHE A 170 36.40 11.03 -16.79
CA PHE A 170 37.61 10.51 -16.17
C PHE A 170 37.84 11.29 -14.87
N GLU A 171 37.42 10.71 -13.76
CA GLU A 171 37.61 11.27 -12.42
C GLU A 171 38.99 10.84 -11.94
N ASN A 172 39.90 11.79 -11.74
CA ASN A 172 41.23 11.52 -11.21
C ASN A 172 41.12 10.89 -9.82
N GLU A 173 41.82 9.77 -9.59
CA GLU A 173 41.96 9.10 -8.30
C GLU A 173 42.48 10.08 -7.25
N GLY A 174 41.61 10.54 -6.34
CA GLY A 174 42.06 11.47 -5.30
C GLY A 174 41.07 11.81 -4.19
N ASP A 175 39.80 11.39 -4.22
CA ASP A 175 38.88 11.69 -3.14
C ASP A 175 38.00 10.50 -2.75
N LYS A 176 38.13 10.05 -1.50
CA LYS A 176 37.32 8.98 -0.91
C LYS A 176 36.05 9.57 -0.33
N THR A 177 35.20 10.14 -1.17
CA THR A 177 33.83 10.47 -0.78
C THR A 177 32.88 9.41 -1.36
N PRO A 178 32.11 8.67 -0.53
CA PRO A 178 31.15 7.71 -1.04
C PRO A 178 30.13 8.46 -1.91
N PRO A 179 29.73 7.93 -3.08
CA PRO A 179 28.83 8.63 -3.98
C PRO A 179 27.55 8.98 -3.22
N LYS A 180 27.26 10.29 -3.11
CA LYS A 180 26.03 10.80 -2.51
C LYS A 180 24.87 10.11 -3.22
N LYS A 181 24.16 9.22 -2.53
CA LYS A 181 22.92 8.61 -3.03
C LYS A 181 22.04 9.74 -3.57
N ASN A 182 21.87 9.79 -4.89
CA ASN A 182 20.91 10.67 -5.53
C ASN A 182 19.54 10.37 -4.93
N LYS A 183 19.06 11.25 -4.05
CA LYS A 183 17.68 11.23 -3.60
C LYS A 183 16.85 11.59 -4.82
N MET A 184 16.42 10.57 -5.57
CA MET A 184 15.45 10.72 -6.64
C MET A 184 14.22 11.41 -6.04
N ASN A 185 14.01 12.67 -6.38
CA ASN A 185 12.88 13.46 -5.91
C ASN A 185 11.61 12.86 -6.52
N ARG A 186 10.83 12.17 -5.68
CA ARG A 186 9.56 11.55 -6.02
C ARG A 186 8.45 12.60 -6.06
N GLY A 187 8.55 13.56 -6.97
CA GLY A 187 7.44 14.45 -7.30
C GLY A 187 6.25 13.64 -7.83
N PHE A 188 5.04 14.20 -7.72
CA PHE A 188 3.86 13.70 -8.43
C PHE A 188 3.85 14.37 -9.80
N ILE A 189 3.71 13.59 -10.87
CA ILE A 189 3.48 14.13 -12.21
C ILE A 189 1.96 14.16 -12.41
N VAL A 190 1.39 15.34 -12.64
CA VAL A 190 -0.05 15.53 -12.82
C VAL A 190 -0.25 16.14 -14.20
N GLY A 191 -0.88 15.39 -15.10
CA GLY A 191 -1.11 15.82 -16.49
C GLY A 191 -0.99 14.66 -17.47
N ASP A 192 -1.58 14.84 -18.65
CA ASP A 192 -1.52 13.85 -19.73
C ASP A 192 -0.15 13.89 -20.39
N ILE A 193 0.46 12.72 -20.54
CA ILE A 193 1.76 12.56 -21.21
C ILE A 193 1.51 11.98 -22.59
N ARG A 194 1.90 12.72 -23.63
CA ARG A 194 1.71 12.30 -25.01
C ARG A 194 3.02 12.35 -25.80
N PHE A 195 3.46 11.20 -26.28
CA PHE A 195 4.56 11.05 -27.22
C PHE A 195 4.03 10.52 -28.54
N SER A 196 3.77 11.41 -29.49
CA SER A 196 3.23 11.05 -30.81
C SER A 196 3.74 11.93 -31.96
N GLU A 197 4.74 12.75 -31.69
CA GLU A 197 5.41 13.57 -32.70
C GLU A 197 6.28 12.69 -33.60
N PRO A 198 6.45 12.98 -34.91
CA PRO A 198 7.33 12.18 -35.75
C PRO A 198 8.80 12.24 -35.30
N ASN A 199 9.49 11.10 -35.37
CA ASN A 199 10.93 10.96 -35.10
C ASN A 199 11.36 11.43 -33.69
N TRP A 200 10.48 11.33 -32.71
CA TRP A 200 10.83 11.61 -31.32
C TRP A 200 11.85 10.59 -30.81
N PRO A 201 12.94 11.01 -30.14
CA PRO A 201 13.98 10.08 -29.68
C PRO A 201 13.43 9.19 -28.57
N LEU A 202 13.46 7.86 -28.78
CA LEU A 202 13.12 6.91 -27.73
C LEU A 202 14.29 6.75 -26.78
N GLU A 203 14.00 6.86 -25.50
CA GLU A 203 14.97 7.19 -24.50
C GLU A 203 14.59 6.53 -23.16
N ASN A 204 15.58 6.00 -22.44
CA ASN A 204 15.40 5.37 -21.14
C ASN A 204 14.65 6.30 -20.17
N MET A 205 13.47 5.88 -19.72
CA MET A 205 12.61 6.73 -18.90
C MET A 205 11.96 5.98 -17.75
N LYS A 206 11.84 6.67 -16.62
CA LYS A 206 11.10 6.18 -15.45
C LYS A 206 10.07 7.22 -14.99
N LEU A 207 8.81 6.92 -15.23
CA LEU A 207 7.66 7.75 -14.85
C LEU A 207 7.09 7.25 -13.52
N TYR A 208 7.17 8.05 -12.45
CA TYR A 208 6.71 7.68 -11.11
C TYR A 208 5.63 8.63 -10.58
N ASN A 209 4.72 8.09 -9.76
CA ASN A 209 3.67 8.82 -9.01
C ASN A 209 2.78 9.68 -9.91
N ALA A 210 2.50 9.19 -11.10
CA ALA A 210 1.86 9.99 -12.13
C ALA A 210 0.34 9.73 -12.19
N ILE A 211 -0.44 10.79 -12.39
CA ILE A 211 -1.92 10.81 -12.46
C ILE A 211 -2.30 11.50 -13.78
N GLY A 212 -3.00 10.77 -14.66
CA GLY A 212 -3.36 11.25 -16.00
C GLY A 212 -3.25 10.14 -17.04
N ASP A 213 -3.58 10.47 -18.29
CA ASP A 213 -3.51 9.53 -19.41
C ASP A 213 -2.12 9.53 -20.04
N TYR A 214 -1.64 8.35 -20.44
CA TYR A 214 -0.37 8.19 -21.15
C TYR A 214 -0.65 7.68 -22.55
N TYR A 215 -0.12 8.39 -23.55
CA TYR A 215 -0.20 7.96 -24.94
C TYR A 215 1.19 7.93 -25.56
N PHE A 216 1.67 6.73 -25.89
CA PHE A 216 2.93 6.53 -26.60
C PHE A 216 2.69 5.91 -27.97
N ASP A 217 3.14 6.60 -29.01
CA ASP A 217 3.14 6.08 -30.38
C ASP A 217 4.58 5.75 -30.77
N PHE A 218 5.01 4.52 -30.44
CA PHE A 218 6.35 4.03 -30.76
C PHE A 218 6.55 3.83 -32.26
N SER A 219 5.48 3.76 -33.07
CA SER A 219 5.59 3.68 -34.53
C SER A 219 6.22 4.95 -35.12
N LYS A 220 6.14 6.07 -34.39
CA LYS A 220 6.74 7.36 -34.75
C LYS A 220 8.07 7.64 -34.05
N ALA A 221 8.53 6.73 -33.19
CA ALA A 221 9.72 6.94 -32.40
C ALA A 221 10.99 6.61 -33.17
N PHE A 222 12.06 7.35 -32.91
CA PHE A 222 13.40 6.96 -33.27
C PHE A 222 13.97 6.02 -32.20
N ILE A 223 14.01 4.72 -32.49
CA ILE A 223 14.49 3.70 -31.55
C ILE A 223 16.01 3.54 -31.71
N PRO A 224 16.80 3.82 -30.65
CA PRO A 224 18.25 3.69 -30.70
C PRO A 224 18.69 2.21 -30.70
N GLU A 225 19.97 1.97 -30.99
CA GLU A 225 20.60 0.66 -30.80
C GLU A 225 20.66 0.30 -29.31
N GLY A 226 20.43 -0.98 -29.00
CA GLY A 226 20.40 -1.53 -27.66
C GLY A 226 18.99 -1.74 -27.10
N GLU A 227 18.94 -2.07 -25.81
CA GLU A 227 17.71 -2.20 -25.04
C GLU A 227 17.32 -0.85 -24.45
N THR A 228 16.12 -0.38 -24.76
CA THR A 228 15.56 0.87 -24.20
C THR A 228 14.53 0.56 -23.11
N PRO A 229 14.89 0.63 -21.81
CA PRO A 229 13.97 0.44 -20.71
C PRO A 229 13.02 1.62 -20.46
N ILE A 230 11.74 1.31 -20.34
CA ILE A 230 10.65 2.24 -20.04
C ILE A 230 9.89 1.70 -18.84
N GLU A 231 9.87 2.47 -17.75
CA GLU A 231 9.16 2.10 -16.52
C GLU A 231 8.08 3.14 -16.21
N ILE A 232 6.83 2.72 -16.06
CA ILE A 232 5.69 3.58 -15.70
C ILE A 232 5.05 3.06 -14.43
N LYS A 233 5.03 3.88 -13.37
CA LYS A 233 4.37 3.62 -12.09
C LYS A 233 3.33 4.71 -11.79
N GLY A 234 2.07 4.43 -12.11
CA GLY A 234 0.95 5.38 -12.00
C GLY A 234 -0.04 5.04 -10.88
N TRP A 235 -0.76 6.05 -10.39
CA TRP A 235 -1.87 5.83 -9.45
C TRP A 235 -3.20 5.65 -10.20
N ILE A 236 -3.59 6.62 -11.02
CA ILE A 236 -4.89 6.65 -11.72
C ILE A 236 -4.67 7.12 -13.16
N GLY A 237 -5.21 6.38 -14.15
CA GLY A 237 -5.23 6.82 -15.55
C GLY A 237 -5.21 5.69 -16.58
N ASP A 238 -5.49 6.04 -17.84
CA ASP A 238 -5.38 5.12 -18.98
C ASP A 238 -3.98 5.15 -19.60
N VAL A 239 -3.38 3.98 -19.80
CA VAL A 239 -2.11 3.83 -20.52
C VAL A 239 -2.40 3.26 -21.90
N LYS A 240 -2.16 4.03 -22.95
CA LYS A 240 -2.35 3.65 -24.35
C LYS A 240 -1.01 3.66 -25.07
N MET A 241 -0.65 2.55 -25.71
CA MET A 241 0.59 2.43 -26.46
C MET A 241 0.37 1.79 -27.81
N ILE A 242 1.11 2.25 -28.80
CA ILE A 242 1.17 1.69 -30.14
C ILE A 242 2.60 1.26 -30.40
N ILE A 243 2.83 -0.03 -30.64
CA ILE A 243 4.14 -0.61 -30.89
C ILE A 243 4.18 -1.12 -32.33
N PRO A 244 5.16 -0.73 -33.16
CA PRO A 244 5.25 -1.23 -34.53
C PRO A 244 5.63 -2.72 -34.55
N GLU A 245 5.08 -3.48 -35.49
CA GLU A 245 5.26 -4.95 -35.56
C GLU A 245 6.72 -5.41 -35.69
N ASN A 246 7.56 -4.58 -36.32
CA ASN A 246 8.97 -4.86 -36.59
C ASN A 246 9.91 -4.59 -35.40
N VAL A 247 9.38 -4.17 -34.24
CA VAL A 247 10.18 -3.88 -33.04
C VAL A 247 9.99 -4.97 -32.00
N PRO A 248 11.06 -5.72 -31.67
CA PRO A 248 11.04 -6.69 -30.58
C PRO A 248 10.85 -6.02 -29.21
N VAL A 249 9.97 -6.60 -28.39
CA VAL A 249 9.56 -6.03 -27.10
C VAL A 249 9.45 -7.08 -25.99
N GLU A 250 9.83 -6.68 -24.79
CA GLU A 250 9.48 -7.32 -23.53
C GLU A 250 8.51 -6.41 -22.79
N ILE A 251 7.40 -6.94 -22.34
CA ILE A 251 6.30 -6.19 -21.76
C ILE A 251 5.87 -6.86 -20.46
N THR A 252 5.88 -6.10 -19.37
CA THR A 252 5.32 -6.48 -18.08
C THR A 252 4.26 -5.45 -17.68
N LEU A 253 3.02 -5.88 -17.57
CA LEU A 253 1.87 -5.04 -17.23
C LEU A 253 1.28 -5.50 -15.90
N ARG A 254 0.97 -4.56 -15.02
CA ARG A 254 0.27 -4.82 -13.77
C ARG A 254 -0.77 -3.72 -13.53
N VAL A 255 -2.01 -4.13 -13.26
CA VAL A 255 -3.09 -3.26 -12.80
C VAL A 255 -3.70 -3.82 -11.52
N GLN A 256 -3.84 -3.00 -10.47
CA GLN A 256 -4.46 -3.47 -9.24
C GLN A 256 -5.99 -3.51 -9.34
N VAL A 257 -6.60 -2.52 -10.00
CA VAL A 257 -8.04 -2.45 -10.28
C VAL A 257 -8.25 -1.92 -11.70
N GLY A 258 -8.76 -2.78 -12.59
CA GLY A 258 -9.09 -2.42 -13.97
C GLY A 258 -8.70 -3.51 -14.96
N ASP A 259 -8.50 -3.12 -16.23
CA ASP A 259 -8.35 -4.06 -17.34
C ASP A 259 -7.02 -3.89 -18.09
N ILE A 260 -6.44 -5.01 -18.53
CA ILE A 260 -5.28 -5.05 -19.41
C ILE A 260 -5.72 -5.62 -20.77
N LYS A 261 -5.36 -4.93 -21.86
CA LYS A 261 -5.47 -5.43 -23.24
C LYS A 261 -4.11 -5.33 -23.92
N LEU A 262 -3.53 -6.48 -24.28
CA LEU A 262 -2.29 -6.55 -25.03
C LEU A 262 -2.57 -7.18 -26.41
N PHE A 263 -2.29 -6.41 -27.46
CA PHE A 263 -2.49 -6.76 -28.87
C PHE A 263 -3.92 -7.25 -29.13
N ASP A 264 -4.10 -8.23 -30.03
CA ASP A 264 -5.40 -8.79 -30.37
C ASP A 264 -5.84 -9.94 -29.45
N GLN A 265 -5.34 -10.02 -28.22
CA GLN A 265 -5.79 -11.05 -27.29
C GLN A 265 -7.28 -10.86 -26.99
N LYS A 266 -8.10 -11.83 -27.43
CA LYS A 266 -9.54 -11.85 -27.20
C LYS A 266 -9.83 -11.75 -25.70
N SER A 267 -10.81 -10.92 -25.38
CA SER A 267 -11.29 -10.39 -24.10
C SER A 267 -11.68 -11.40 -23.00
N ALA A 268 -11.13 -12.61 -22.98
CA ALA A 268 -11.48 -13.69 -22.07
C ALA A 268 -10.53 -13.86 -20.85
N ASP A 269 -9.43 -13.10 -20.76
CA ASP A 269 -8.49 -13.22 -19.63
C ASP A 269 -8.26 -11.82 -19.00
N ILE A 270 -9.19 -11.41 -18.14
CA ILE A 270 -9.06 -10.20 -17.31
C ILE A 270 -8.03 -10.51 -16.23
N ARG A 271 -6.75 -10.34 -16.56
CA ARG A 271 -5.65 -10.51 -15.61
C ARG A 271 -5.18 -9.17 -15.07
N SER A 272 -4.96 -9.12 -13.76
CA SER A 272 -4.31 -8.00 -13.08
C SER A 272 -2.81 -7.91 -13.39
N GLU A 273 -2.23 -8.93 -14.02
CA GLU A 273 -0.82 -8.97 -14.40
C GLU A 273 -0.63 -9.78 -15.69
N LEU A 274 0.20 -9.26 -16.59
CA LEU A 274 0.50 -9.88 -17.87
C LEU A 274 1.96 -9.69 -18.25
N TYR A 275 2.59 -10.76 -18.72
CA TYR A 275 3.96 -10.76 -19.22
C TYR A 275 3.98 -11.25 -20.66
N TYR A 276 4.73 -10.57 -21.52
CA TYR A 276 4.94 -10.94 -22.91
C TYR A 276 6.37 -10.62 -23.33
N ARG A 277 6.99 -11.51 -24.11
CA ARG A 277 8.28 -11.26 -24.74
C ARG A 277 8.20 -11.75 -26.19
N SER A 278 8.65 -10.93 -27.15
CA SER A 278 8.75 -11.34 -28.54
C SER A 278 9.83 -12.42 -28.75
N PRO A 279 9.65 -13.37 -29.68
CA PRO A 279 10.63 -14.43 -29.91
C PRO A 279 12.04 -13.92 -30.27
N GLU A 280 12.12 -12.83 -31.03
CA GLU A 280 13.38 -12.26 -31.54
C GLU A 280 14.09 -11.36 -30.51
N TYR A 281 13.52 -11.19 -29.31
CA TYR A 281 13.97 -10.19 -28.34
C TYR A 281 15.45 -10.31 -27.93
N GLU A 282 15.95 -11.54 -27.78
CA GLU A 282 17.34 -11.76 -27.34
C GLU A 282 18.37 -11.37 -28.41
N GLN A 283 18.02 -11.55 -29.69
CA GLN A 283 18.94 -11.39 -30.82
C GLN A 283 18.81 -10.01 -31.50
N ALA A 284 17.77 -9.25 -31.15
CA ALA A 284 17.49 -7.94 -31.72
C ALA A 284 18.56 -6.91 -31.33
N SER A 285 19.05 -6.15 -32.31
CA SER A 285 19.98 -5.04 -32.06
C SER A 285 19.27 -3.83 -31.44
N LYS A 286 18.00 -3.61 -31.80
CA LYS A 286 17.10 -2.59 -31.23
C LYS A 286 15.91 -3.25 -30.57
N LYS A 287 15.66 -2.95 -29.30
CA LYS A 287 14.54 -3.56 -28.55
C LYS A 287 14.03 -2.67 -27.41
N ILE A 288 12.77 -2.85 -27.04
CA ILE A 288 12.11 -2.08 -25.99
C ILE A 288 11.77 -2.98 -24.81
N LYS A 289 12.19 -2.57 -23.60
CA LYS A 289 11.80 -3.22 -22.35
C LYS A 289 10.78 -2.35 -21.62
N LEU A 290 9.55 -2.80 -21.56
CA LEU A 290 8.43 -2.03 -21.03
C LEU A 290 7.91 -2.64 -19.73
N ALA A 291 7.84 -1.83 -18.68
CA ALA A 291 7.22 -2.18 -17.40
C ALA A 291 6.18 -1.13 -17.00
N VAL A 292 4.92 -1.53 -16.84
CA VAL A 292 3.81 -0.64 -16.49
C VAL A 292 3.09 -1.19 -15.24
N ASP A 293 3.06 -0.42 -14.16
CA ASP A 293 2.34 -0.72 -12.91
C ASP A 293 1.39 0.44 -12.59
N VAL A 294 0.08 0.17 -12.65
CA VAL A 294 -0.97 1.16 -12.38
C VAL A 294 -1.88 0.67 -11.27
N LYS A 295 -2.28 1.55 -10.34
CA LYS A 295 -3.23 1.16 -9.28
C LYS A 295 -4.65 1.03 -9.80
N ILE A 296 -5.18 2.05 -10.47
CA ILE A 296 -6.56 2.09 -10.96
C ILE A 296 -6.57 2.61 -12.40
N GLY A 297 -7.10 1.86 -13.36
CA GLY A 297 -7.21 2.32 -14.75
C GLY A 297 -7.20 1.20 -15.78
N SER A 298 -6.99 1.54 -17.05
CA SER A 298 -6.85 0.55 -18.11
C SER A 298 -5.52 0.65 -18.85
N ILE A 299 -4.94 -0.49 -19.19
CA ILE A 299 -3.72 -0.56 -20.00
C ILE A 299 -4.08 -1.18 -21.34
N ARG A 300 -3.81 -0.46 -22.44
CA ARG A 300 -4.08 -0.90 -23.81
C ARG A 300 -2.82 -0.73 -24.66
N ILE A 301 -2.32 -1.83 -25.19
CA ILE A 301 -1.15 -1.82 -26.07
C ILE A 301 -1.52 -2.51 -27.36
N ASN A 302 -1.42 -1.81 -28.49
CA ASN A 302 -1.74 -2.32 -29.81
C ASN A 302 -0.49 -2.47 -30.66
N ARG A 303 -0.53 -3.38 -31.65
CA ARG A 303 0.46 -3.45 -32.74
C ARG A 303 -0.07 -2.81 -34.01
N VAL A 304 0.83 -2.21 -34.79
CA VAL A 304 0.57 -1.59 -36.10
C VAL A 304 1.71 -1.83 -37.07
#